data_AF-A0A5J4R996-F1
#
_entry.id   AF-A0A5J4R996-F1
#
_cell.length_a   1.000
_cell.length_b   1.000
_cell.length_c   1.000
_cell.angle_alpha   90.00
_cell.angle_beta   90.00
_cell.angle_gamma   90.00
#
_symmetry.space_group_name_H-M   'P 1'
#
loop_
_entity.id
_entity.type
_entity.pdbx_description
1 polymer ?
#
loop_
_entity_poly.entity_id
_entity_poly.type
_entity_poly.pdbx_seq_one_letter_code
_entity_poly.pdbx_strand_id
1 'polypeptide(L)'
;IQKILASGKPVVWTMHDMWAFTGICHHARECTRYREECHNCPYIYEGGGKKDLSYRIFHKKKKLYRKASIAFVACSRWLEKSAKESALFSGQTVVSIPNSINVNLFKPRNKKEARVKCNLPADKKLILFGSVKITDKRKGIDYLVESCRILAKKHPELKDTIEIVVLGHKSEQSEQLPLPFKVHPLPFTNKENELVTVYNAVDLYVTPSLQENLPNTIMEAMACGVPCVGFDTGGISEMIDHLHNGYVAQYKSAEDFAEGIYHILTDPEYSLLSEQAHRKATAHYSEGHIAKKYIEIYNKVTGGYV
;
A
#
# COMPACT_ATOMS: atom_id res chain seq x y z
N ILE A 1 17.27 19.20 1.13
CA ILE A 1 16.65 19.86 -0.05
C ILE A 1 17.27 21.23 -0.40
N GLN A 2 17.54 22.15 0.53
CA GLN A 2 18.14 23.48 0.19
C GLN A 2 19.44 23.39 -0.62
N LYS A 3 20.37 22.49 -0.24
CA LYS A 3 21.61 22.24 -1.01
C LYS A 3 21.35 21.74 -2.43
N ILE A 4 20.31 20.93 -2.64
CA ILE A 4 19.92 20.42 -3.96
C ILE A 4 19.38 21.57 -4.81
N LEU A 5 18.51 22.40 -4.24
CA LEU A 5 17.95 23.57 -4.93
C LEU A 5 19.00 24.63 -5.27
N ALA A 6 20.03 24.78 -4.43
CA ALA A 6 21.14 25.68 -4.68
C ALA A 6 22.00 25.24 -5.89
N SER A 7 21.85 24.02 -6.40
CA SER A 7 22.55 23.57 -7.61
C SER A 7 22.02 24.22 -8.90
N GLY A 8 20.86 24.89 -8.85
CA GLY A 8 20.22 25.50 -10.02
C GLY A 8 19.58 24.50 -10.99
N LYS A 9 19.68 23.19 -10.74
CA LYS A 9 19.06 22.16 -11.56
C LYS A 9 17.56 22.02 -11.24
N PRO A 10 16.70 21.71 -12.23
CA PRO A 10 15.32 21.32 -11.98
C PRO A 10 15.27 20.12 -11.02
N VAL A 11 14.33 20.13 -10.08
CA VAL A 11 14.16 19.05 -9.10
C VAL A 11 12.85 18.33 -9.32
N VAL A 12 12.91 17.02 -9.46
CA VAL A 12 11.76 16.12 -9.34
C VAL A 12 11.82 15.43 -7.98
N TRP A 13 10.76 15.53 -7.19
CA TRP A 13 10.70 14.95 -5.86
C TRP A 13 9.50 13.99 -5.74
N THR A 14 9.81 12.69 -5.70
CA THR A 14 8.84 11.64 -5.41
C THR A 14 8.50 11.58 -3.91
N MET A 15 7.22 11.70 -3.60
CA MET A 15 6.66 11.70 -2.27
C MET A 15 6.04 10.35 -1.96
N HIS A 16 6.55 9.68 -0.92
CA HIS A 16 5.98 8.44 -0.40
C HIS A 16 4.98 8.66 0.74
N ASP A 17 4.92 9.88 1.27
CA ASP A 17 4.11 10.26 2.42
C ASP A 17 3.69 11.74 2.34
N MET A 18 3.02 12.23 3.38
CA MET A 18 2.49 13.60 3.45
C MET A 18 3.52 14.63 3.93
N TRP A 19 4.78 14.25 4.18
CA TRP A 19 5.74 15.15 4.84
C TRP A 19 6.04 16.37 3.99
N ALA A 20 6.19 16.20 2.67
CA ALA A 20 6.54 17.31 1.77
C ALA A 20 5.49 18.43 1.78
N PHE A 21 4.20 18.09 1.93
CA PHE A 21 3.09 19.05 1.88
C PHE A 21 2.39 19.29 3.23
N THR A 22 2.97 18.81 4.34
CA THR A 22 2.53 19.16 5.70
C THR A 22 3.67 19.83 6.48
N GLY A 23 3.36 20.32 7.69
CA GLY A 23 4.38 20.83 8.61
C GLY A 23 5.38 19.75 8.97
N ILE A 24 4.95 18.70 9.68
CA ILE A 24 5.84 17.63 10.22
C ILE A 24 5.30 16.21 10.05
N CYS A 25 4.13 16.04 9.42
CA CYS A 25 3.42 14.76 9.45
C CYS A 25 3.79 13.88 8.25
N HIS A 26 4.19 12.63 8.49
CA HIS A 26 4.23 11.61 7.43
C HIS A 26 2.81 11.17 7.05
N HIS A 27 1.89 11.16 8.02
CA HIS A 27 0.45 11.00 7.81
C HIS A 27 -0.31 11.98 8.69
N ALA A 28 -1.17 12.81 8.09
CA ALA A 28 -1.94 13.81 8.82
C ALA A 28 -3.15 13.21 9.58
N ARG A 29 -3.54 11.97 9.23
CA ARG A 29 -4.73 11.28 9.74
C ARG A 29 -5.97 12.16 9.55
N GLU A 30 -6.71 12.48 10.61
CA GLU A 30 -7.89 13.34 10.59
C GLU A 30 -7.55 14.85 10.51
N CYS A 31 -6.29 15.25 10.67
CA CYS A 31 -5.89 16.66 10.67
C CYS A 31 -5.85 17.25 9.25
N THR A 32 -6.61 18.31 9.00
CA THR A 32 -6.68 19.01 7.71
C THR A 32 -5.94 20.35 7.69
N ARG A 33 -5.28 20.74 8.79
CA ARG A 33 -4.65 22.08 8.92
C ARG A 33 -3.59 22.39 7.86
N TYR A 34 -2.97 21.39 7.26
CA TYR A 34 -2.02 21.58 6.17
C TYR A 34 -2.64 22.26 4.93
N ARG A 35 -3.97 22.23 4.78
CA ARG A 35 -4.70 22.92 3.71
C ARG A 35 -4.55 24.43 3.78
N GLU A 36 -4.39 24.98 4.98
CA GLU A 36 -4.26 26.42 5.21
C GLU A 36 -2.89 26.74 5.82
N GLU A 37 -2.66 26.24 7.03
CA GLU A 37 -1.44 26.44 7.81
C GLU A 37 -1.35 25.43 8.96
N CYS A 38 -0.26 24.69 9.06
CA CYS A 38 -0.06 23.81 10.22
C CYS A 38 0.27 24.62 11.48
N HIS A 39 -0.49 24.42 12.55
CA HIS A 39 -0.21 24.90 13.90
C HIS A 39 -1.07 24.13 14.92
N ASN A 40 -0.91 24.37 16.22
CA ASN A 40 -1.65 23.71 17.31
C ASN A 40 -1.62 22.17 17.23
N CYS A 41 -0.56 21.58 16.68
CA CYS A 41 -0.52 20.20 16.20
C CYS A 41 -0.98 19.21 17.29
N PRO A 42 -2.01 18.39 17.02
CA PRO A 42 -2.55 17.45 18.02
C PRO A 42 -1.58 16.30 18.35
N TYR A 43 -0.52 16.12 17.54
CA TYR A 43 0.45 15.04 17.70
C TYR A 43 1.76 15.49 18.36
N ILE A 44 1.88 16.77 18.73
CA ILE A 44 2.96 17.24 19.58
C ILE A 44 2.54 17.02 21.03
N TYR A 45 3.49 16.56 21.85
CA TYR A 45 3.30 16.33 23.29
C TYR A 45 2.66 17.56 23.96
N GLU A 46 1.67 17.32 24.84
CA GLU A 46 0.83 18.32 25.52
C GLU A 46 -0.08 19.20 24.63
N GLY A 47 -0.19 18.86 23.35
CA GLY A 47 -0.96 19.65 22.39
C GLY A 47 -0.16 20.86 21.93
N GLY A 48 0.18 20.91 20.64
CA GLY A 48 0.98 22.01 20.09
C GLY A 48 0.33 23.38 20.29
N GLY A 49 1.12 24.44 20.08
CA GLY A 49 0.65 25.84 20.13
C GLY A 49 0.66 26.53 18.76
N LYS A 50 0.25 27.81 18.74
CA LYS A 50 0.14 28.62 17.51
C LYS A 50 1.45 28.71 16.71
N LYS A 51 2.61 28.66 17.37
CA LYS A 51 3.95 28.74 16.74
C LYS A 51 4.79 27.48 17.03
N ASP A 52 4.14 26.34 17.14
CA ASP A 52 4.80 25.07 17.42
C ASP A 52 5.78 24.62 16.32
N LEU A 53 6.33 23.41 16.45
CA LEU A 53 7.22 22.87 15.43
C LEU A 53 6.54 22.73 14.06
N SER A 54 5.25 22.35 14.02
CA SER A 54 4.52 22.19 12.76
C SER A 54 4.41 23.51 12.00
N TYR A 55 4.10 24.61 12.69
CA TYR A 55 4.07 25.97 12.15
C TYR A 55 5.43 26.39 11.60
N ARG A 56 6.48 26.27 12.42
CA ARG A 56 7.83 26.71 12.03
C ARG A 56 8.33 25.97 10.79
N ILE A 57 8.10 24.66 10.71
CA ILE A 57 8.49 23.87 9.54
C ILE A 57 7.61 24.18 8.33
N PHE A 58 6.30 24.37 8.51
CA PHE A 58 5.39 24.76 7.44
C PHE A 58 5.83 26.08 6.78
N HIS A 59 6.08 27.13 7.55
CA HIS A 59 6.56 28.41 6.99
C HIS A 59 7.94 28.30 6.34
N LYS A 60 8.84 27.49 6.91
CA LYS A 60 10.16 27.23 6.31
C LYS A 60 10.03 26.56 4.94
N LYS A 61 9.16 25.56 4.81
CA LYS A 61 8.82 24.90 3.54
C LYS A 61 8.16 25.87 2.56
N LYS A 62 7.17 26.64 3.01
CA LYS A 62 6.46 27.65 2.18
C LYS A 62 7.42 28.68 1.57
N LYS A 63 8.35 29.20 2.38
CA LYS A 63 9.39 30.14 1.90
C LYS A 63 10.33 29.49 0.89
N LEU A 64 10.64 28.21 1.08
CA LEU A 64 11.53 27.46 0.19
C LEU A 64 10.88 27.16 -1.15
N TYR A 65 9.66 26.61 -1.15
CA TYR A 65 8.96 26.19 -2.37
C TYR A 65 8.59 27.36 -3.27
N ARG A 66 8.28 28.54 -2.71
CA ARG A 66 8.02 29.76 -3.50
C ARG A 66 9.20 30.21 -4.36
N LYS A 67 10.44 29.82 -4.04
CA LYS A 67 11.66 30.25 -4.72
C LYS A 67 12.29 29.15 -5.58
N ALA A 68 11.67 27.98 -5.63
CA ALA A 68 12.27 26.77 -6.17
C ALA A 68 11.42 26.19 -7.29
N SER A 69 12.06 25.75 -8.37
CA SER A 69 11.39 24.96 -9.41
C SER A 69 11.43 23.48 -9.00
N ILE A 70 10.33 23.02 -8.39
CA ILE A 70 10.17 21.62 -7.95
C ILE A 70 8.92 21.05 -8.63
N ALA A 71 9.09 19.91 -9.29
CA ALA A 71 7.98 19.06 -9.69
C ALA A 71 7.83 17.94 -8.66
N PHE A 72 6.67 17.87 -8.01
CA PHE A 72 6.36 16.84 -7.04
C PHE A 72 5.66 15.67 -7.72
N VAL A 73 6.11 14.46 -7.40
CA VAL A 73 5.52 13.21 -7.89
C VAL A 73 4.89 12.49 -6.71
N ALA A 74 3.61 12.17 -6.80
CA ALA A 74 2.88 11.41 -5.79
C ALA A 74 2.72 9.95 -6.26
N CYS A 75 2.95 8.98 -5.37
CA CYS A 75 2.81 7.56 -5.71
C CYS A 75 1.36 7.11 -5.96
N SER A 76 0.36 7.93 -5.62
CA SER A 76 -1.07 7.63 -5.83
C SER A 76 -1.82 8.92 -6.18
N ARG A 77 -3.01 8.79 -6.79
CA ARG A 77 -3.92 9.92 -7.02
C ARG A 77 -4.48 10.44 -5.70
N TRP A 78 -4.67 9.58 -4.71
CA TRP A 78 -5.03 9.98 -3.34
C TRP A 78 -4.00 10.95 -2.75
N LEU A 79 -2.71 10.63 -2.85
CA LEU A 79 -1.65 11.49 -2.34
C LEU A 79 -1.50 12.76 -3.20
N GLU A 80 -1.67 12.65 -4.52
CA GLU A 80 -1.70 13.81 -5.42
C GLU A 80 -2.80 14.80 -5.02
N LYS A 81 -4.02 14.31 -4.81
CA LYS A 81 -5.17 15.13 -4.38
C LYS A 81 -4.89 15.80 -3.03
N SER A 82 -4.42 15.02 -2.05
CA SER A 82 -4.08 15.55 -0.72
C SER A 82 -2.97 16.60 -0.79
N ALA A 83 -1.97 16.39 -1.64
CA ALA A 83 -0.88 17.34 -1.84
C ALA A 83 -1.38 18.65 -2.49
N LYS A 84 -2.25 18.56 -3.50
CA LYS A 84 -2.84 19.74 -4.17
C LYS A 84 -3.74 20.57 -3.26
N GLU A 85 -4.35 19.96 -2.25
CA GLU A 85 -5.12 20.68 -1.23
C GLU A 85 -4.23 21.46 -0.25
N SER A 86 -2.93 21.21 -0.19
CA SER A 86 -2.01 21.89 0.73
C SER A 86 -1.67 23.31 0.28
N ALA A 87 -1.74 24.27 1.20
CA ALA A 87 -1.25 25.63 0.96
C ALA A 87 0.27 25.72 0.72
N LEU A 88 1.05 24.67 1.02
CA LEU A 88 2.47 24.60 0.64
C LEU A 88 2.66 24.42 -0.87
N PHE A 89 1.70 23.77 -1.52
CA PHE A 89 1.81 23.31 -2.91
C PHE A 89 1.03 24.18 -3.89
N SER A 90 0.43 25.28 -3.42
CA SER A 90 -0.17 26.29 -4.29
C SER A 90 0.86 26.80 -5.31
N GLY A 91 0.53 26.66 -6.60
CA GLY A 91 1.40 27.01 -7.72
C GLY A 91 2.55 26.03 -8.00
N GLN A 92 2.64 24.92 -7.28
CA GLN A 92 3.63 23.86 -7.55
C GLN A 92 3.07 22.85 -8.56
N THR A 93 3.96 22.22 -9.33
CA THR A 93 3.57 21.10 -10.19
C THR A 93 3.48 19.84 -9.34
N VAL A 94 2.33 19.17 -9.37
CA VAL A 94 2.09 17.90 -8.69
C VAL A 94 1.46 16.93 -9.68
N VAL A 95 2.09 15.77 -9.87
CA VAL A 95 1.59 14.70 -10.75
C VAL A 95 1.60 13.36 -10.03
N SER A 96 0.75 12.42 -10.45
CA SER A 96 0.78 11.05 -9.95
C SER A 96 1.60 10.12 -10.86
N ILE A 97 2.62 9.49 -10.30
CA ILE A 97 3.36 8.38 -10.93
C ILE A 97 3.56 7.32 -9.84
N PRO A 98 2.97 6.12 -9.98
CA PRO A 98 3.07 5.08 -8.96
C PRO A 98 4.48 4.49 -8.86
N ASN A 99 4.73 3.73 -7.80
CA ASN A 99 5.95 2.92 -7.72
C ASN A 99 5.93 1.84 -8.80
N SER A 100 7.11 1.33 -9.13
CA SER A 100 7.28 0.22 -10.06
C SER A 100 7.48 -1.11 -9.36
N ILE A 101 7.20 -2.19 -10.09
CA ILE A 101 7.51 -3.57 -9.72
C ILE A 101 8.28 -4.26 -10.86
N ASN A 102 9.30 -5.06 -10.49
CA ASN A 102 10.04 -5.87 -11.43
C ASN A 102 9.22 -7.11 -11.83
N VAL A 103 8.44 -6.97 -12.91
CA VAL A 103 7.55 -8.03 -13.43
C VAL A 103 8.29 -9.19 -14.09
N ASN A 104 9.60 -9.08 -14.32
CA ASN A 104 10.41 -10.22 -14.76
C ASN A 104 10.68 -11.18 -13.60
N LEU A 105 10.77 -10.64 -12.39
CA LEU A 105 11.02 -11.36 -11.14
C LEU A 105 9.71 -11.80 -10.46
N PHE A 106 8.82 -10.83 -10.20
CA PHE A 106 7.48 -11.04 -9.66
C PHE A 106 6.52 -11.39 -10.79
N LYS A 107 6.28 -12.69 -10.93
CA LYS A 107 5.40 -13.27 -11.95
C LYS A 107 4.82 -14.59 -11.46
N PRO A 108 3.73 -15.07 -12.06
CA PRO A 108 3.18 -16.38 -11.74
C PRO A 108 4.21 -17.49 -11.92
N ARG A 109 4.24 -18.43 -10.97
CA ARG A 109 5.07 -19.63 -10.93
C ARG A 109 4.22 -20.82 -10.48
N ASN A 110 4.81 -22.01 -10.46
CA ASN A 110 4.13 -23.21 -9.99
C ASN A 110 3.78 -23.09 -8.49
N LYS A 111 2.48 -22.99 -8.19
CA LYS A 111 1.94 -22.87 -6.83
C LYS A 111 2.29 -24.07 -5.95
N LYS A 112 2.30 -25.30 -6.49
CA LYS A 112 2.63 -26.51 -5.72
C LYS A 112 4.09 -26.49 -5.27
N GLU A 113 5.00 -26.15 -6.17
CA GLU A 113 6.42 -26.02 -5.83
C GLU A 113 6.67 -24.89 -4.81
N ALA A 114 5.97 -23.77 -4.96
CA ALA A 114 6.07 -22.66 -4.01
C ALA A 114 5.61 -23.07 -2.61
N ARG A 115 4.48 -23.80 -2.51
CA ARG A 115 3.97 -24.33 -1.23
C ARG A 115 4.96 -25.29 -0.57
N VAL A 116 5.59 -26.19 -1.34
CA VAL A 116 6.64 -27.09 -0.83
C VAL A 116 7.82 -26.30 -0.26
N LYS A 117 8.30 -25.27 -0.98
CA LYS A 117 9.41 -24.41 -0.53
C LYS A 117 9.08 -23.62 0.75
N CYS A 118 7.81 -23.24 0.93
CA CYS A 118 7.34 -22.54 2.12
C CYS A 118 6.87 -23.48 3.25
N ASN A 119 6.91 -24.80 3.06
CA ASN A 119 6.33 -25.79 3.98
C ASN A 119 4.83 -25.54 4.28
N LEU A 120 4.07 -25.19 3.24
CA LEU A 120 2.64 -24.88 3.31
C LEU A 120 1.78 -26.01 2.72
N PRO A 121 0.54 -26.21 3.21
CA PRO A 121 -0.30 -27.32 2.78
C PRO A 121 -0.78 -27.18 1.33
N ALA A 122 -0.91 -28.31 0.64
CA ALA A 122 -1.25 -28.37 -0.78
C ALA A 122 -2.77 -28.33 -1.06
N ASP A 123 -3.60 -28.71 -0.10
CA ASP A 123 -5.04 -28.92 -0.21
C ASP A 123 -5.88 -27.77 0.38
N LYS A 124 -5.24 -26.70 0.86
CA LYS A 124 -5.90 -25.55 1.49
C LYS A 124 -5.95 -24.33 0.60
N LYS A 125 -6.87 -23.42 0.94
CA LYS A 125 -6.93 -22.03 0.48
C LYS A 125 -6.14 -21.17 1.46
N LEU A 126 -5.07 -20.55 0.98
CA LEU A 126 -4.12 -19.83 1.82
C LEU A 126 -4.29 -18.32 1.67
N ILE A 127 -4.52 -17.64 2.79
CA ILE A 127 -4.64 -16.18 2.86
C ILE A 127 -3.35 -15.60 3.43
N LEU A 128 -2.66 -14.75 2.67
CA LEU A 128 -1.46 -14.05 3.11
C LEU A 128 -1.79 -12.70 3.72
N PHE A 129 -1.36 -12.51 4.97
CA PHE A 129 -1.28 -11.20 5.61
C PHE A 129 0.19 -10.85 5.88
N GLY A 130 0.64 -9.71 5.35
CA GLY A 130 2.02 -9.24 5.50
C GLY A 130 2.12 -8.01 6.40
N SER A 131 2.92 -8.10 7.46
CA SER A 131 3.27 -6.93 8.28
C SER A 131 4.64 -7.11 8.91
N VAL A 132 5.53 -6.11 8.73
CA VAL A 132 6.86 -6.08 9.37
C VAL A 132 6.75 -6.29 10.89
N LYS A 133 5.75 -5.68 11.52
CA LYS A 133 5.41 -5.88 12.93
C LYS A 133 3.92 -6.14 13.02
N ILE A 134 3.53 -7.38 13.33
CA ILE A 134 2.11 -7.80 13.38
C ILE A 134 1.29 -6.94 14.35
N THR A 135 1.92 -6.46 15.43
CA THR A 135 1.29 -5.59 16.42
C THR A 135 1.13 -4.12 15.99
N ASP A 136 1.54 -3.75 14.77
CA ASP A 136 1.21 -2.43 14.20
C ASP A 136 -0.28 -2.37 13.85
N LYS A 137 -1.06 -1.74 14.75
CA LYS A 137 -2.50 -1.53 14.58
C LYS A 137 -2.86 -0.82 13.28
N ARG A 138 -1.96 -0.03 12.68
CA ARG A 138 -2.25 0.61 11.39
C ARG A 138 -2.42 -0.39 10.25
N LYS A 139 -1.83 -1.59 10.35
CA LYS A 139 -1.99 -2.67 9.37
C LYS A 139 -3.30 -3.44 9.52
N GLY A 140 -4.09 -3.12 10.55
CA GLY A 140 -5.46 -3.60 10.70
C GLY A 140 -5.60 -5.07 11.06
N ILE A 141 -4.63 -5.64 11.79
CA ILE A 141 -4.70 -7.03 12.25
C ILE A 141 -6.00 -7.33 13.03
N ASP A 142 -6.49 -6.36 13.81
CA ASP A 142 -7.74 -6.49 14.56
C ASP A 142 -8.95 -6.71 13.61
N TYR A 143 -8.95 -6.04 12.45
CA TYR A 143 -9.98 -6.23 11.43
C TYR A 143 -9.84 -7.57 10.73
N LEU A 144 -8.61 -8.05 10.47
CA LEU A 144 -8.42 -9.41 9.93
C LEU A 144 -8.99 -10.46 10.89
N VAL A 145 -8.67 -10.34 12.18
CA VAL A 145 -9.17 -11.26 13.22
C VAL A 145 -10.70 -11.26 13.24
N GLU A 146 -11.32 -10.09 13.30
CA GLU A 146 -12.79 -9.98 13.34
C GLU A 146 -13.43 -10.50 12.05
N SER A 147 -12.87 -10.17 10.89
CA SER A 147 -13.36 -10.66 9.59
C SER A 147 -13.30 -12.18 9.52
N CYS A 148 -12.21 -12.78 10.00
CA CYS A 148 -12.08 -14.23 10.06
C CYS A 148 -13.12 -14.88 10.98
N ARG A 149 -13.44 -14.26 12.13
CA ARG A 149 -14.52 -14.74 13.03
C ARG A 149 -15.88 -14.67 12.36
N ILE A 150 -16.18 -13.57 11.68
CA ILE A 150 -17.42 -13.39 10.91
C ILE A 150 -17.52 -14.46 9.81
N LEU A 151 -16.44 -14.64 9.04
CA LEU A 151 -16.35 -15.64 7.98
C LEU A 151 -16.60 -17.05 8.50
N ALA A 152 -15.91 -17.47 9.57
CA ALA A 152 -16.08 -18.80 10.14
C ALA A 152 -17.47 -19.03 10.76
N LYS A 153 -18.14 -17.97 11.21
CA LYS A 153 -19.52 -18.04 11.74
C LYS A 153 -20.55 -18.14 10.62
N LYS A 154 -20.41 -17.36 9.55
CA LYS A 154 -21.33 -17.36 8.40
C LYS A 154 -21.15 -18.58 7.50
N HIS A 155 -19.92 -19.06 7.36
CA HIS A 155 -19.51 -20.13 6.46
C HIS A 155 -18.69 -21.21 7.22
N PRO A 156 -19.32 -21.99 8.10
CA PRO A 156 -18.63 -23.01 8.89
C PRO A 156 -17.90 -24.06 8.04
N GLU A 157 -18.38 -24.33 6.82
CA GLU A 157 -17.78 -25.24 5.84
C GLU A 157 -16.37 -24.83 5.42
N LEU A 158 -16.02 -23.53 5.54
CA LEU A 158 -14.72 -23.03 5.14
C LEU A 158 -13.64 -23.26 6.20
N LYS A 159 -14.02 -23.59 7.44
CA LYS A 159 -13.11 -23.69 8.59
C LYS A 159 -11.95 -24.65 8.39
N ASP A 160 -12.19 -25.77 7.72
CA ASP A 160 -11.19 -26.80 7.43
C ASP A 160 -10.53 -26.63 6.05
N THR A 161 -10.93 -25.60 5.29
CA THR A 161 -10.42 -25.33 3.94
C THR A 161 -9.49 -24.11 3.88
N ILE A 162 -9.68 -23.14 4.79
CA ILE A 162 -8.91 -21.89 4.84
C ILE A 162 -7.85 -21.97 5.93
N GLU A 163 -6.64 -21.55 5.59
CA GLU A 163 -5.55 -21.34 6.56
C GLU A 163 -4.86 -19.99 6.27
N ILE A 164 -4.33 -19.37 7.32
CA ILE A 164 -3.75 -18.02 7.26
C ILE A 164 -2.22 -18.12 7.27
N VAL A 165 -1.57 -17.43 6.35
CA VAL A 165 -0.12 -17.27 6.31
C VAL A 165 0.21 -15.87 6.78
N VAL A 166 1.08 -15.74 7.78
CA VAL A 166 1.49 -14.43 8.33
C VAL A 166 2.98 -14.22 8.10
N LEU A 167 3.33 -13.23 7.29
CA LEU A 167 4.71 -12.86 6.98
C LEU A 167 5.12 -11.61 7.78
N GLY A 168 6.16 -11.71 8.61
CA GLY A 168 6.59 -10.59 9.45
C GLY A 168 7.73 -10.89 10.41
N HIS A 169 8.25 -9.86 11.10
CA HIS A 169 9.14 -10.11 12.23
C HIS A 169 8.33 -10.65 13.40
N LYS A 170 8.93 -11.59 14.14
CA LYS A 170 8.28 -12.27 15.26
C LYS A 170 6.93 -12.86 14.84
N SER A 171 6.88 -13.47 13.64
CA SER A 171 5.63 -13.96 13.08
C SER A 171 5.00 -15.08 13.89
N GLU A 172 5.78 -15.80 14.69
CA GLU A 172 5.30 -16.76 15.69
C GLU A 172 4.27 -16.16 16.66
N GLN A 173 4.29 -14.84 16.90
CA GLN A 173 3.27 -14.16 17.71
C GLN A 173 1.88 -14.23 17.08
N SER A 174 1.78 -14.48 15.78
CA SER A 174 0.49 -14.65 15.09
C SER A 174 -0.26 -15.91 15.52
N GLU A 175 0.43 -16.93 16.03
CA GLU A 175 -0.21 -18.15 16.54
C GLU A 175 -1.04 -17.89 17.80
N GLN A 176 -0.77 -16.78 18.50
CA GLN A 176 -1.51 -16.35 19.69
C GLN A 176 -2.72 -15.48 19.35
N LEU A 177 -2.91 -15.11 18.07
CA LEU A 177 -4.07 -14.35 17.64
C LEU A 177 -5.33 -15.23 17.76
N PRO A 178 -6.48 -14.67 18.17
CA PRO A 178 -7.72 -15.44 18.33
C PRO A 178 -8.41 -15.68 16.97
N LEU A 179 -7.64 -16.18 15.99
CA LEU A 179 -8.12 -16.56 14.66
C LEU A 179 -8.82 -17.93 14.72
N PRO A 180 -9.96 -18.10 14.03
CA PRO A 180 -10.67 -19.38 13.98
C PRO A 180 -10.05 -20.39 12.99
N PHE A 181 -9.02 -19.98 12.26
CA PHE A 181 -8.32 -20.77 11.24
C PHE A 181 -6.89 -21.07 11.67
N LYS A 182 -6.30 -22.15 11.16
CA LYS A 182 -4.88 -22.47 11.40
C LYS A 182 -3.98 -21.38 10.82
N VAL A 183 -2.93 -21.04 11.57
CA VAL A 183 -1.95 -19.99 11.20
C VAL A 183 -0.61 -20.63 10.87
N HIS A 184 0.04 -20.11 9.83
CA HIS A 184 1.42 -20.44 9.42
C HIS A 184 2.28 -19.20 9.50
N PRO A 185 3.10 -19.06 10.56
CA PRO A 185 4.05 -17.96 10.65
C PRO A 185 5.22 -18.17 9.68
N LEU A 186 5.50 -17.18 8.84
CA LEU A 186 6.69 -17.12 7.99
C LEU A 186 7.59 -15.96 8.45
N PRO A 187 8.90 -16.17 8.58
CA PRO A 187 9.80 -15.12 9.05
C PRO A 187 9.89 -13.99 8.03
N PHE A 188 10.10 -12.77 8.51
CA PHE A 188 10.41 -11.63 7.65
C PHE A 188 11.60 -11.94 6.75
N THR A 189 11.49 -11.56 5.48
CA THR A 189 12.57 -11.61 4.52
C THR A 189 12.63 -10.33 3.72
N ASN A 190 13.85 -9.89 3.42
CA ASN A 190 14.13 -8.80 2.48
C ASN A 190 14.63 -9.33 1.13
N LYS A 191 14.65 -10.66 0.92
CA LYS A 191 15.09 -11.26 -0.33
C LYS A 191 13.90 -11.42 -1.26
N GLU A 192 13.92 -10.72 -2.38
CA GLU A 192 12.82 -10.72 -3.35
C GLU A 192 12.46 -12.12 -3.85
N ASN A 193 13.44 -13.00 -4.07
CA ASN A 193 13.17 -14.39 -4.49
C ASN A 193 12.36 -15.20 -3.46
N GLU A 194 12.57 -14.95 -2.16
CA GLU A 194 11.79 -15.58 -1.10
C GLU A 194 10.38 -15.00 -1.07
N LEU A 195 10.22 -13.68 -1.19
CA LEU A 195 8.91 -13.02 -1.30
C LEU A 195 8.11 -13.53 -2.50
N VAL A 196 8.73 -13.62 -3.68
CA VAL A 196 8.09 -14.18 -4.88
C VAL A 196 7.61 -15.61 -4.63
N THR A 197 8.38 -16.41 -3.89
CA THR A 197 7.98 -17.77 -3.53
C THR A 197 6.75 -17.76 -2.61
N VAL A 198 6.72 -16.88 -1.60
CA VAL A 198 5.58 -16.72 -0.69
C VAL A 198 4.32 -16.28 -1.44
N TYR A 199 4.40 -15.25 -2.28
CA TYR A 199 3.24 -14.80 -3.07
C TYR A 199 2.72 -15.91 -3.98
N ASN A 200 3.60 -16.68 -4.63
CA ASN A 200 3.17 -17.80 -5.48
C ASN A 200 2.62 -19.01 -4.70
N ALA A 201 2.81 -19.08 -3.39
CA ALA A 201 2.31 -20.18 -2.56
C ALA A 201 0.86 -19.98 -2.09
N VAL A 202 0.34 -18.75 -2.15
CA VAL A 202 -0.96 -18.39 -1.56
C VAL A 202 -2.06 -18.19 -2.61
N ASP A 203 -3.30 -18.07 -2.15
CA ASP A 203 -4.48 -17.89 -3.00
C ASP A 203 -5.06 -16.47 -2.90
N LEU A 204 -4.83 -15.78 -1.79
CA LEU A 204 -5.33 -14.43 -1.56
C LEU A 204 -4.31 -13.63 -0.77
N TYR A 205 -4.13 -12.36 -1.14
CA TYR A 205 -3.42 -11.39 -0.31
C TYR A 205 -4.43 -10.44 0.35
N VAL A 206 -4.31 -10.22 1.66
CA VAL A 206 -5.21 -9.33 2.41
C VAL A 206 -4.44 -8.17 3.05
N THR A 207 -5.01 -6.97 2.95
CA THR A 207 -4.49 -5.76 3.60
C THR A 207 -5.62 -4.88 4.14
N PRO A 208 -6.12 -5.17 5.35
CA PRO A 208 -7.09 -4.32 6.05
C PRO A 208 -6.40 -3.07 6.66
N SER A 209 -5.40 -2.51 5.96
CA SER A 209 -4.62 -1.40 6.49
C SER A 209 -5.49 -0.15 6.64
N LEU A 210 -5.34 0.57 7.75
CA LEU A 210 -6.09 1.78 8.05
C LEU A 210 -5.47 3.04 7.42
N GLN A 211 -4.22 2.95 7.00
CA GLN A 211 -3.44 4.03 6.43
C GLN A 211 -2.45 3.46 5.41
N GLU A 212 -2.69 3.74 4.14
CA GLU A 212 -1.82 3.36 3.04
C GLU A 212 -1.70 4.49 2.03
N ASN A 213 -0.59 4.50 1.28
CA ASN A 213 -0.42 5.38 0.13
C ASN A 213 -0.54 4.57 -1.16
N LEU A 214 0.46 3.73 -1.43
CA LEU A 214 0.46 2.77 -2.54
C LEU A 214 1.27 1.55 -2.08
N PRO A 215 0.65 0.56 -1.41
CA PRO A 215 1.38 -0.54 -0.80
C PRO A 215 2.02 -1.44 -1.86
N ASN A 216 3.36 -1.51 -1.87
CA ASN A 216 4.10 -2.36 -2.81
C ASN A 216 3.66 -3.83 -2.75
N THR A 217 3.25 -4.30 -1.57
CA THR A 217 2.79 -5.68 -1.36
C THR A 217 1.56 -6.06 -2.20
N ILE A 218 0.64 -5.11 -2.49
CA ILE A 218 -0.46 -5.36 -3.43
C ILE A 218 0.10 -5.54 -4.85
N MET A 219 1.03 -4.70 -5.31
CA MET A 219 1.65 -4.86 -6.64
C MET A 219 2.41 -6.17 -6.75
N GLU A 220 3.17 -6.54 -5.72
CA GLU A 220 3.95 -7.78 -5.68
C GLU A 220 3.04 -9.02 -5.75
N ALA A 221 1.96 -9.04 -4.96
CA ALA A 221 0.96 -10.10 -4.97
C ALA A 221 0.26 -10.20 -6.34
N MET A 222 -0.27 -9.08 -6.84
CA MET A 222 -0.94 -9.03 -8.13
C MET A 222 0.00 -9.42 -9.27
N ALA A 223 1.26 -8.97 -9.25
CA ALA A 223 2.27 -9.36 -10.23
C ALA A 223 2.52 -10.87 -10.24
N CYS A 224 2.37 -11.56 -9.10
CA CYS A 224 2.43 -13.02 -9.02
C CYS A 224 1.10 -13.72 -9.36
N GLY A 225 0.07 -12.98 -9.79
CA GLY A 225 -1.25 -13.51 -10.11
C GLY A 225 -2.11 -13.78 -8.87
N VAL A 226 -1.86 -13.12 -7.75
CA VAL A 226 -2.64 -13.27 -6.52
C VAL A 226 -3.64 -12.12 -6.41
N PRO A 227 -4.96 -12.40 -6.46
CA PRO A 227 -5.98 -11.40 -6.18
C PRO A 227 -5.84 -10.84 -4.76
N CYS A 228 -6.27 -9.59 -4.58
CA CYS A 228 -6.08 -8.86 -3.32
C CYS A 228 -7.42 -8.42 -2.72
N VAL A 229 -7.53 -8.43 -1.38
CA VAL A 229 -8.64 -7.79 -0.64
C VAL A 229 -8.05 -6.69 0.24
N GLY A 230 -8.59 -5.48 0.14
CA GLY A 230 -8.09 -4.33 0.89
C GLY A 230 -9.20 -3.34 1.21
N PHE A 231 -9.00 -2.52 2.24
CA PHE A 231 -9.94 -1.43 2.54
C PHE A 231 -9.86 -0.31 1.50
N ASP A 232 -10.99 0.37 1.26
CA ASP A 232 -11.06 1.61 0.49
C ASP A 232 -10.39 2.76 1.25
N THR A 233 -9.06 2.78 1.22
CA THR A 233 -8.25 3.83 1.83
C THR A 233 -6.96 4.05 1.05
N GLY A 234 -6.52 5.30 0.99
CA GLY A 234 -5.30 5.65 0.28
C GLY A 234 -5.41 5.31 -1.21
N GLY A 235 -4.32 4.76 -1.76
CA GLY A 235 -4.30 4.25 -3.13
C GLY A 235 -4.65 2.77 -3.27
N ILE A 236 -5.15 2.08 -2.24
CA ILE A 236 -5.55 0.66 -2.35
C ILE A 236 -6.62 0.49 -3.45
N SER A 237 -7.64 1.35 -3.45
CA SER A 237 -8.73 1.33 -4.44
C SER A 237 -8.31 1.80 -5.84
N GLU A 238 -7.10 2.34 -5.99
CA GLU A 238 -6.51 2.62 -7.32
C GLU A 238 -5.83 1.37 -7.91
N MET A 239 -5.45 0.43 -7.05
CA MET A 239 -4.71 -0.78 -7.42
C MET A 239 -5.65 -1.95 -7.65
N ILE A 240 -6.60 -2.14 -6.74
CA ILE A 240 -7.61 -3.20 -6.80
C ILE A 240 -8.82 -2.67 -7.56
N ASP A 241 -9.09 -3.26 -8.73
CA ASP A 241 -10.33 -3.03 -9.46
C ASP A 241 -11.36 -4.00 -8.89
N HIS A 242 -12.30 -3.47 -8.10
CA HIS A 242 -13.29 -4.23 -7.34
C HIS A 242 -14.04 -5.23 -8.24
N LEU A 243 -14.08 -6.51 -7.80
CA LEU A 243 -14.65 -7.68 -8.48
C LEU A 243 -13.99 -8.06 -9.83
N HIS A 244 -12.93 -7.37 -10.23
CA HIS A 244 -12.20 -7.69 -11.46
C HIS A 244 -10.85 -8.35 -11.21
N ASN A 245 -10.10 -7.86 -10.21
CA ASN A 245 -8.79 -8.41 -9.86
C ASN A 245 -8.60 -8.61 -8.34
N GLY A 246 -9.68 -8.43 -7.59
CA GLY A 246 -9.70 -8.42 -6.13
C GLY A 246 -10.96 -7.75 -5.60
N TYR A 247 -10.97 -7.45 -4.31
CA TYR A 247 -12.10 -6.83 -3.64
C TYR A 247 -11.67 -5.60 -2.85
N VAL A 248 -12.30 -4.46 -3.15
CA VAL A 248 -12.19 -3.25 -2.33
C VAL A 248 -13.32 -3.26 -1.31
N ALA A 249 -12.98 -3.47 -0.05
CA ALA A 249 -13.93 -3.48 1.06
C ALA A 249 -14.13 -2.07 1.64
N GLN A 250 -15.32 -1.81 2.17
CA GLN A 250 -15.64 -0.59 2.88
C GLN A 250 -14.66 -0.35 4.03
N TYR A 251 -14.21 0.90 4.14
CA TYR A 251 -13.22 1.29 5.14
C TYR A 251 -13.69 0.95 6.56
N LYS A 252 -12.87 0.17 7.28
CA LYS A 252 -13.13 -0.26 8.68
C LYS A 252 -14.41 -1.11 8.85
N SER A 253 -14.89 -1.80 7.81
CA SER A 253 -15.94 -2.81 7.96
C SER A 253 -15.32 -4.21 7.94
N ALA A 254 -15.30 -4.89 9.08
CA ALA A 254 -14.87 -6.28 9.15
C ALA A 254 -15.86 -7.21 8.43
N GLU A 255 -17.14 -6.86 8.42
CA GLU A 255 -18.21 -7.58 7.73
C GLU A 255 -17.99 -7.60 6.22
N ASP A 256 -17.76 -6.43 5.61
CA ASP A 256 -17.52 -6.32 4.17
C ASP A 256 -16.13 -6.86 3.77
N PHE A 257 -15.15 -6.76 4.66
CA PHE A 257 -13.85 -7.40 4.44
C PHE A 257 -13.96 -8.94 4.45
N ALA A 258 -14.77 -9.51 5.35
CA ALA A 258 -15.08 -10.93 5.37
C ALA A 258 -15.81 -11.37 4.09
N GLU A 259 -16.75 -10.56 3.60
CA GLU A 259 -17.43 -10.79 2.32
C GLU A 259 -16.45 -10.81 1.15
N GLY A 260 -15.53 -9.84 1.09
CA GLY A 260 -14.49 -9.82 0.08
C GLY A 260 -13.57 -11.04 0.10
N ILE A 261 -13.20 -11.53 1.29
CA ILE A 261 -12.44 -12.78 1.44
C ILE A 261 -13.27 -13.96 0.91
N TYR A 262 -14.53 -14.07 1.33
CA TYR A 262 -15.43 -15.14 0.91
C TYR A 262 -15.58 -15.17 -0.62
N HIS A 263 -15.92 -14.02 -1.20
CA HIS A 263 -16.14 -13.85 -2.62
C HIS A 263 -14.94 -14.34 -3.43
N ILE A 264 -13.74 -13.84 -3.13
CA ILE A 264 -12.54 -14.18 -3.90
C ILE A 264 -12.16 -15.66 -3.75
N LEU A 265 -12.29 -16.25 -2.56
CA LEU A 265 -11.87 -17.64 -2.33
C LEU A 265 -12.86 -18.67 -2.88
N THR A 266 -14.12 -18.28 -3.06
CA THR A 266 -15.20 -19.15 -3.56
C THR A 266 -15.60 -18.84 -5.01
N ASP A 267 -14.98 -17.84 -5.63
CA ASP A 267 -15.26 -17.46 -7.02
C ASP A 267 -14.99 -18.64 -7.99
N PRO A 268 -16.00 -19.08 -8.76
CA PRO A 268 -15.82 -20.15 -9.74
C PRO A 268 -14.85 -19.78 -10.87
N GLU A 269 -14.65 -18.49 -11.11
CA GLU A 269 -13.75 -17.91 -12.11
C GLU A 269 -12.47 -17.33 -11.47
N TYR A 270 -12.00 -17.89 -10.35
CA TYR A 270 -10.76 -17.45 -9.68
C TYR A 270 -9.56 -17.32 -10.65
N SER A 271 -9.46 -18.18 -11.66
CA SER A 271 -8.40 -18.09 -12.68
C SER A 271 -8.45 -16.77 -13.46
N LEU A 272 -9.64 -16.26 -13.75
CA LEU A 272 -9.82 -14.97 -14.40
C LEU A 272 -9.41 -13.83 -13.46
N LEU A 273 -9.82 -13.85 -12.19
CA LEU A 273 -9.38 -12.86 -11.19
C LEU A 273 -7.84 -12.81 -11.08
N SER A 274 -7.20 -13.98 -11.04
CA SER A 274 -5.74 -14.14 -11.01
C SER A 274 -5.06 -13.55 -12.24
N GLU A 275 -5.60 -13.83 -13.44
CA GLU A 275 -5.11 -13.27 -14.69
C GLU A 275 -5.25 -11.74 -14.73
N GLN A 276 -6.40 -11.20 -14.32
CA GLN A 276 -6.63 -9.75 -14.30
C GLN A 276 -5.72 -9.05 -13.29
N ALA A 277 -5.44 -9.66 -12.13
CA ALA A 277 -4.47 -9.15 -11.18
C ALA A 277 -3.07 -9.03 -11.80
N HIS A 278 -2.60 -10.11 -12.44
CA HIS A 278 -1.30 -10.11 -13.12
C HIS A 278 -1.23 -9.09 -14.27
N ARG A 279 -2.31 -9.01 -15.08
CA ARG A 279 -2.41 -8.09 -16.21
C ARG A 279 -2.37 -6.63 -15.74
N LYS A 280 -3.14 -6.28 -14.71
CA LYS A 280 -3.14 -4.93 -14.12
C LYS A 280 -1.73 -4.57 -13.64
N ALA A 281 -1.08 -5.47 -12.90
CA ALA A 281 0.27 -5.26 -12.39
C ALA A 281 1.27 -4.97 -13.52
N THR A 282 1.25 -5.80 -14.55
CA THR A 282 2.19 -5.72 -15.68
C THR A 282 1.96 -4.47 -16.54
N ALA A 283 0.70 -4.13 -16.81
CA ALA A 283 0.36 -3.01 -17.69
C ALA A 283 0.57 -1.64 -17.03
N HIS A 284 0.38 -1.52 -15.71
CA HIS A 284 0.35 -0.21 -15.05
C HIS A 284 1.52 0.06 -14.10
N TYR A 285 2.20 -0.99 -13.60
CA TYR A 285 3.24 -0.86 -12.57
C TYR A 285 4.59 -1.44 -12.99
N SER A 286 4.75 -1.97 -14.20
CA SER A 286 6.07 -2.45 -14.66
C SER A 286 7.11 -1.32 -14.69
N GLU A 287 8.36 -1.64 -14.34
CA GLU A 287 9.48 -0.68 -14.37
C GLU A 287 9.59 0.06 -15.71
N GLY A 288 9.42 -0.63 -16.82
CA GLY A 288 9.46 -0.02 -18.15
C GLY A 288 8.33 0.99 -18.39
N HIS A 289 7.12 0.72 -17.91
CA HIS A 289 5.99 1.65 -17.99
C HIS A 289 6.22 2.89 -17.13
N ILE A 290 6.70 2.70 -15.89
CA ILE A 290 6.93 3.77 -14.92
C ILE A 290 8.12 4.64 -15.32
N ALA A 291 9.19 4.04 -15.83
CA ALA A 291 10.35 4.76 -16.34
C ALA A 291 9.96 5.74 -17.47
N LYS A 292 9.07 5.36 -18.38
CA LYS A 292 8.57 6.26 -19.43
C LYS A 292 7.90 7.52 -18.86
N LYS A 293 7.03 7.36 -17.85
CA LYS A 293 6.40 8.50 -17.15
C LYS A 293 7.42 9.40 -16.47
N TYR A 294 8.47 8.83 -15.88
CA TYR A 294 9.56 9.62 -15.30
C TYR A 294 10.40 10.35 -16.37
N ILE A 295 10.66 9.72 -17.52
CA ILE A 295 11.33 10.38 -18.64
C ILE A 295 10.52 11.57 -19.14
N GLU A 296 9.20 11.43 -19.26
CA GLU A 296 8.30 12.53 -19.67
C GLU A 296 8.39 13.73 -18.71
N ILE A 297 8.37 13.50 -17.40
CA ILE A 297 8.51 14.61 -16.43
C ILE A 297 9.92 15.20 -16.45
N TYR A 298 10.97 14.39 -16.60
CA TYR A 298 12.34 14.88 -16.72
C TYR A 298 12.50 15.78 -17.95
N ASN A 299 12.03 15.35 -19.12
CA ASN A 299 12.06 16.15 -20.34
C ASN A 299 11.28 17.46 -20.17
N LYS A 300 10.10 17.42 -19.54
CA LYS A 300 9.28 18.60 -19.28
C LYS A 300 9.98 19.62 -18.38
N VAL A 301 10.71 19.18 -17.35
CA VAL A 301 11.37 20.11 -16.42
C VAL A 301 12.74 20.58 -16.89
N THR A 302 13.40 19.84 -17.79
CA THR A 302 14.70 20.24 -18.38
C THR A 302 14.56 21.01 -19.69
N GLY A 303 13.36 21.07 -20.28
CA GLY A 303 13.12 21.72 -21.57
C GLY A 303 13.69 20.95 -22.76
N GLY A 304 14.11 19.70 -22.57
CA GLY A 304 14.59 18.83 -23.63
C GLY A 304 13.41 18.21 -24.39
N TYR A 305 12.83 18.98 -25.32
CA TYR A 305 12.15 18.61 -26.58
C TYR A 305 11.19 19.75 -27.00
N VAL A 306 11.66 20.55 -27.97
CA VAL A 306 10.86 20.99 -29.13
C VAL A 306 11.07 19.93 -30.20
#